data_AF-A0A7D5FFW9-F1
#
_entry.id   AF-A0A7D5FFW9-F1
#
_cell.length_a   1.000
_cell.length_b   1.000
_cell.length_c   1.000
_cell.angle_alpha   90.00
_cell.angle_beta   90.00
_cell.angle_gamma   90.00
#
_symmetry.space_group_name_H-M   'P 1'
#
loop_
_entity.id
_entity.type
_entity.pdbx_description
1 polymer ?
#
loop_
_entity_poly.entity_id
_entity_poly.type
_entity_poly.pdbx_seq_one_letter_code
_entity_poly.pdbx_strand_id
1 'polypeptide(L)'
;MFKIPKLPKTAQDFIDLPFFSAWLVGFTIAEGSFFVKSNLDACFEIRQRSHLELFLAFNLLFKSSRKIGTEQGKYAKFSVSSKTNIQEVINFFSFSSNPPLIGTKLQQYLNWLEDLKASKRYKNLKFP
;
A
#
# COMPACT_ATOMS: atom_id res chain seq x y z
N MET A 1 10.73 9.82 31.28
CA MET A 1 11.76 9.01 30.59
C MET A 1 11.14 8.46 29.31
N PHE A 2 11.54 8.95 28.13
CA PHE A 2 11.09 8.37 26.86
C PHE A 2 11.69 6.97 26.73
N LYS A 3 10.86 5.93 26.84
CA LYS A 3 11.29 4.56 26.52
C LYS A 3 11.32 4.43 25.00
N ILE A 4 12.48 4.11 24.46
CA ILE A 4 12.62 3.77 23.04
C ILE A 4 11.75 2.51 22.80
N PRO A 5 10.81 2.54 21.84
CA PRO A 5 10.02 1.37 21.51
C PRO A 5 10.93 0.22 21.11
N LYS A 6 10.59 -1.01 21.54
CA LYS A 6 11.26 -2.19 21.01
C LYS A 6 10.99 -2.30 19.52
N LEU A 7 11.97 -2.79 18.76
CA LEU A 7 11.77 -3.06 17.34
C LEU A 7 10.63 -4.08 17.15
N PRO A 8 9.74 -3.86 16.16
CA PRO A 8 8.69 -4.80 15.82
C PRO A 8 9.25 -6.17 15.48
N LYS A 9 8.61 -7.23 15.98
CA LYS A 9 8.98 -8.63 15.71
C LYS A 9 7.93 -9.36 14.91
N THR A 10 6.68 -8.89 14.95
CA THR A 10 5.56 -9.45 14.21
C THR A 10 4.94 -8.40 13.29
N ALA A 11 4.20 -8.85 12.28
CA ALA A 11 3.36 -7.98 11.46
C ALA A 11 2.42 -7.08 12.29
N GLN A 12 1.84 -7.60 13.39
CA GLN A 12 0.95 -6.83 14.25
C GLN A 12 1.71 -5.74 15.02
N ASP A 13 2.93 -6.03 15.47
CA ASP A 13 3.77 -5.05 16.18
C ASP A 13 4.04 -3.81 15.30
N PHE A 14 4.12 -3.97 13.97
CA PHE A 14 4.22 -2.84 13.05
C PHE A 14 2.93 -2.01 13.01
N ILE A 15 1.77 -2.68 12.89
CA ILE A 15 0.46 -2.02 12.85
C ILE A 15 0.20 -1.21 14.13
N ASP A 16 0.66 -1.73 15.28
CA ASP A 16 0.45 -1.12 16.59
C ASP A 16 1.34 0.11 16.82
N LEU A 17 2.34 0.38 15.97
CA LEU A 17 3.13 1.60 16.06
C LEU A 17 2.25 2.82 15.69
N PRO A 18 2.15 3.84 16.57
CA PRO A 18 1.24 4.97 16.36
C PRO A 18 1.57 5.81 15.11
N PHE A 19 2.80 5.70 14.61
CA PHE A 19 3.26 6.40 13.41
C PHE A 19 3.29 5.52 12.16
N PHE A 20 2.91 4.24 12.22
CA PHE A 20 3.09 3.30 11.10
C PHE A 20 2.36 3.75 9.84
N SER A 21 1.11 4.19 9.97
CA SER A 21 0.32 4.66 8.83
C SER A 21 0.92 5.89 8.17
N ALA A 22 1.37 6.88 8.96
CA ALA A 22 2.04 8.06 8.43
C ALA A 22 3.42 7.71 7.80
N TRP A 23 4.16 6.81 8.44
CA TRP A 23 5.42 6.28 7.91
C TRP A 23 5.19 5.56 6.58
N LEU A 24 4.13 4.77 6.45
CA LEU A 24 3.79 4.05 5.23
C LEU A 24 3.45 5.00 4.07
N VAL A 25 2.87 6.17 4.34
CA VAL A 25 2.71 7.21 3.30
C VAL A 25 4.08 7.64 2.79
N GLY A 26 5.01 8.01 3.68
CA GLY A 26 6.39 8.36 3.32
C GLY A 26 7.11 7.25 2.57
N PHE A 27 6.93 6.02 3.03
CA PHE A 27 7.49 4.83 2.40
C PHE A 27 6.90 4.58 1.00
N THR A 28 5.60 4.80 0.82
CA THR A 28 4.93 4.69 -0.49
C THR A 28 5.40 5.77 -1.47
N ILE A 29 5.71 6.97 -0.97
CA ILE A 29 6.30 8.03 -1.82
C ILE A 29 7.60 7.55 -2.46
N ALA A 30 8.45 6.85 -1.71
CA ALA A 30 9.72 6.32 -2.22
C ALA A 30 9.57 5.01 -3.02
N GLU A 31 8.88 4.01 -2.46
CA GLU A 31 8.93 2.61 -2.95
C GLU A 31 7.61 2.09 -3.53
N GLY A 32 6.51 2.81 -3.31
CA GLY A 32 5.18 2.40 -3.76
C GLY A 32 4.97 2.64 -5.25
N SER A 33 4.05 1.92 -5.87
CA SER A 33 3.67 2.13 -7.26
C SER A 33 2.17 1.91 -7.46
N PHE A 34 1.54 2.87 -8.15
CA PHE A 34 0.16 2.80 -8.61
C PHE A 34 0.16 2.71 -10.13
N PHE A 35 -0.45 1.67 -10.68
CA PHE A 35 -0.45 1.45 -12.13
C PHE A 35 -1.61 0.56 -12.60
N VAL A 36 -1.86 0.57 -13.90
CA VAL A 36 -2.76 -0.36 -14.58
C VAL A 36 -1.94 -1.28 -15.47
N LYS A 37 -2.19 -2.59 -15.37
CA LYS A 37 -1.55 -3.60 -16.22
C LYS A 37 -2.17 -3.63 -17.61
N SER A 38 -1.48 -4.27 -18.57
CA SER A 38 -2.00 -4.47 -19.93
C SER A 38 -3.33 -5.23 -19.98
N ASN A 39 -3.61 -6.07 -18.98
CA ASN A 39 -4.90 -6.77 -18.83
C ASN A 39 -5.99 -5.90 -18.15
N LEU A 40 -5.77 -4.59 -18.02
CA LEU A 40 -6.66 -3.59 -17.41
C LEU A 40 -6.86 -3.74 -15.88
N ASP A 41 -6.03 -4.56 -15.22
CA ASP A 41 -6.03 -4.64 -13.77
C ASP A 41 -5.22 -3.50 -13.14
N ALA A 42 -5.92 -2.62 -12.45
CA ALA A 42 -5.32 -1.67 -11.53
C ALA A 42 -4.63 -2.40 -10.37
N CYS A 43 -3.41 -1.99 -10.06
CA CYS A 43 -2.57 -2.58 -9.04
C CYS A 43 -1.94 -1.50 -8.15
N PHE A 44 -1.85 -1.82 -6.87
CA PHE A 44 -0.95 -1.15 -5.94
C PHE A 44 0.14 -2.13 -5.51
N GLU A 45 1.38 -1.66 -5.52
CA GLU A 45 2.55 -2.49 -5.27
C GLU A 45 3.62 -1.76 -4.47
N ILE A 46 4.30 -2.50 -3.60
CA ILE A 46 5.49 -2.06 -2.88
C ILE A 46 6.55 -3.15 -3.03
N ARG A 47 7.81 -2.77 -3.28
CA ARG A 47 8.96 -3.69 -3.31
C ARG A 47 10.10 -3.13 -2.47
N GLN A 48 10.81 -4.00 -1.75
CA GLN A 48 12.01 -3.61 -1.00
C GLN A 48 12.87 -4.84 -0.69
N ARG A 49 14.14 -4.63 -0.35
CA ARG A 49 15.04 -5.70 0.15
C ARG A 49 14.46 -6.32 1.43
N SER A 50 14.48 -7.65 1.48
CA SER A 50 13.65 -8.49 2.36
C SER A 50 13.51 -8.04 3.82
N HIS A 51 12.26 -7.77 4.22
CA HIS A 51 11.81 -7.68 5.61
C HIS A 51 10.40 -8.29 5.72
N LEU A 52 10.29 -9.62 5.83
CA LEU A 52 9.03 -10.36 5.66
C LEU A 52 7.89 -9.84 6.56
N GLU A 53 8.15 -9.61 7.85
CA GLU A 53 7.14 -9.16 8.81
C GLU A 53 6.52 -7.80 8.45
N LEU A 54 7.31 -6.91 7.84
CA LEU A 54 6.82 -5.60 7.38
C LEU A 54 5.84 -5.78 6.22
N PHE A 55 6.15 -6.69 5.30
CA PHE A 55 5.29 -6.97 4.16
C PHE A 55 4.02 -7.72 4.59
N LEU A 56 4.11 -8.57 5.60
CA LEU A 56 2.94 -9.18 6.24
C LEU A 56 2.06 -8.14 6.95
N ALA A 57 2.64 -7.08 7.53
CA ALA A 57 1.87 -5.96 8.06
C ALA A 57 1.07 -5.25 6.96
N PHE A 58 1.64 -5.07 5.76
CA PHE A 58 0.87 -4.52 4.62
C PHE A 58 -0.32 -5.41 4.25
N ASN A 59 -0.17 -6.73 4.31
CA ASN A 59 -1.30 -7.65 4.11
C ASN A 59 -2.41 -7.43 5.14
N LEU A 60 -2.07 -7.30 6.43
CA LEU A 60 -3.05 -7.02 7.48
C LEU A 60 -3.76 -5.70 7.23
N LEU A 61 -3.00 -4.64 6.96
CA LEU A 61 -3.52 -3.28 6.75
C LEU A 61 -4.48 -3.19 5.55
N PHE A 62 -4.11 -3.79 4.42
CA PHE A 62 -4.90 -3.74 3.19
C PHE A 62 -5.87 -4.93 3.03
N LYS A 63 -6.07 -5.72 4.09
CA LYS A 63 -6.94 -6.91 4.14
C LYS A 63 -6.67 -7.89 2.99
N SER A 64 -5.39 -8.13 2.70
CA SER A 64 -4.92 -9.01 1.64
C SER A 64 -4.49 -10.35 2.22
N SER A 65 -4.96 -11.44 1.61
CA SER A 65 -4.50 -12.80 1.90
C SER A 65 -3.44 -13.30 0.91
N ARG A 66 -2.93 -12.43 0.03
CA ARG A 66 -1.94 -12.82 -0.98
C ARG A 66 -0.60 -13.15 -0.31
N LYS A 67 0.05 -14.20 -0.80
CA LYS A 67 1.44 -14.51 -0.41
C LYS A 67 2.34 -13.35 -0.82
N ILE A 68 3.26 -12.96 0.07
CA ILE A 68 4.30 -11.99 -0.26
C ILE A 68 5.20 -12.59 -1.34
N GLY A 69 5.30 -11.89 -2.47
CA GLY A 69 6.16 -12.31 -3.55
C GLY A 69 7.63 -12.18 -3.14
N THR A 70 8.47 -13.07 -3.65
CA THR A 70 9.92 -12.95 -3.53
C THR A 70 10.53 -12.91 -4.92
N GLU A 71 11.25 -11.84 -5.22
CA GLU A 71 11.93 -11.66 -6.49
C GLU A 71 13.43 -11.90 -6.31
N GLN A 72 13.96 -12.85 -7.09
CA GLN A 72 15.37 -13.28 -7.07
C GLN A 72 15.89 -13.66 -5.66
N GLY A 73 15.01 -14.08 -4.76
CA GLY A 73 15.35 -14.39 -3.36
C GLY A 73 15.76 -13.20 -2.50
N LYS A 74 15.72 -11.96 -3.01
CA LYS A 74 16.31 -10.78 -2.35
C LYS A 74 15.30 -9.69 -2.02
N TYR A 75 14.24 -9.56 -2.82
CA TYR A 75 13.26 -8.50 -2.69
C TYR A 75 11.89 -9.07 -2.33
N ALA A 76 11.31 -8.55 -1.26
CA ALA A 76 9.93 -8.81 -0.91
C ALA A 76 9.02 -7.90 -1.74
N LYS A 77 7.86 -8.43 -2.14
CA LYS A 77 6.88 -7.74 -2.96
C LYS A 77 5.48 -7.91 -2.38
N PHE A 78 4.84 -6.79 -2.04
CA PHE A 78 3.43 -6.71 -1.72
C PHE A 78 2.69 -6.19 -2.95
N SER A 79 1.63 -6.87 -3.41
CA SER A 79 0.91 -6.49 -4.63
C SER A 79 -0.56 -6.89 -4.57
N VAL A 80 -1.45 -5.90 -4.71
CA VAL A 80 -2.90 -6.08 -4.65
C VAL A 80 -3.59 -5.54 -5.89
N SER A 81 -4.66 -6.22 -6.32
CA SER A 81 -5.46 -5.86 -7.50
C SER A 81 -6.93 -6.29 -7.42
N SER A 82 -7.38 -6.84 -6.29
CA SER A 82 -8.79 -7.17 -6.11
C SER A 82 -9.59 -5.90 -5.86
N LYS A 83 -10.88 -5.85 -6.24
CA LYS A 83 -11.72 -4.65 -6.02
C LYS A 83 -11.72 -4.23 -4.54
N THR A 84 -11.85 -5.21 -3.64
CA THR A 84 -11.85 -4.98 -2.19
C THR A 84 -10.52 -4.40 -1.73
N ASN A 85 -9.38 -4.96 -2.12
CA ASN A 85 -8.08 -4.43 -1.69
C ASN A 85 -7.79 -3.05 -2.31
N ILE A 86 -8.21 -2.80 -3.55
CA ILE A 86 -8.09 -1.46 -4.16
C ILE A 86 -8.94 -0.44 -3.39
N GLN A 87 -10.13 -0.80 -2.93
CA GLN A 87 -10.91 0.08 -2.05
C GLN A 87 -10.17 0.38 -0.74
N GLU A 88 -9.53 -0.61 -0.11
CA GLU A 88 -8.75 -0.38 1.11
C GLU A 88 -7.54 0.53 0.85
N VAL A 89 -6.90 0.41 -0.32
CA VAL A 89 -5.83 1.33 -0.74
C VAL A 89 -6.36 2.76 -0.88
N ILE A 90 -7.50 2.96 -1.56
CA ILE A 90 -8.12 4.30 -1.68
C ILE A 90 -8.52 4.82 -0.29
N ASN A 91 -9.13 4.00 0.56
CA ASN A 91 -9.48 4.37 1.93
C ASN A 91 -8.26 4.86 2.71
N PHE A 92 -7.14 4.15 2.58
CA PHE A 92 -5.90 4.49 3.26
C PHE A 92 -5.33 5.84 2.79
N PHE A 93 -5.29 6.12 1.48
CA PHE A 93 -4.66 7.33 0.94
C PHE A 93 -5.59 8.53 0.77
N SER A 94 -6.92 8.34 0.78
CA SER A 94 -7.89 9.41 0.49
C SER A 94 -8.95 9.64 1.56
N PHE A 95 -9.23 8.66 2.42
CA PHE A 95 -10.31 8.76 3.41
C PHE A 95 -9.83 8.57 4.86
N SER A 96 -8.52 8.48 5.08
CA SER A 96 -7.92 8.40 6.41
C SER A 96 -7.40 9.75 6.87
N SER A 97 -7.06 9.88 8.15
CA SER A 97 -6.38 11.05 8.71
C SER A 97 -4.86 11.04 8.50
N ASN A 98 -4.35 10.22 7.58
CA ASN A 98 -2.92 10.17 7.27
C ASN A 98 -2.47 11.43 6.52
N PRO A 99 -1.17 11.79 6.59
CA PRO A 99 -0.60 12.79 5.70
C PRO A 99 -0.84 12.43 4.22
N PRO A 100 -1.03 13.42 3.33
CA PRO A 100 -1.22 13.14 1.92
C PRO A 100 0.07 12.62 1.26
N LEU A 101 -0.08 11.89 0.16
CA LEU A 101 1.03 11.70 -0.78
C LEU A 101 1.46 13.06 -1.32
N ILE A 102 2.75 13.22 -1.62
CA ILE A 102 3.31 14.44 -2.20
C ILE A 102 4.19 14.14 -3.43
N GLY A 103 4.51 15.18 -4.19
CA GLY A 103 5.41 15.10 -5.34
C GLY A 103 4.89 14.22 -6.48
N THR A 104 5.80 13.52 -7.16
CA THR A 104 5.46 12.68 -8.32
C THR A 104 4.60 11.47 -7.95
N LYS A 105 4.70 10.97 -6.70
CA LYS A 105 3.84 9.87 -6.24
C LYS A 105 2.38 10.29 -6.13
N LEU A 106 2.12 11.53 -5.69
CA LEU A 106 0.76 12.08 -5.67
C LEU A 106 0.19 12.13 -7.09
N GLN A 107 0.94 12.65 -8.07
CA GLN A 107 0.47 12.69 -9.45
C GLN A 107 0.19 11.30 -10.01
N GLN A 108 1.06 10.32 -9.72
CA GLN A 108 0.84 8.93 -10.12
C GLN A 108 -0.47 8.37 -9.51
N TYR A 109 -0.72 8.64 -8.23
CA TYR A 109 -1.93 8.22 -7.56
C TYR A 109 -3.18 8.86 -8.15
N LEU A 110 -3.17 10.17 -8.41
CA LEU A 110 -4.30 10.88 -9.02
C LEU A 110 -4.62 10.35 -10.43
N ASN A 111 -3.60 10.14 -11.27
CA ASN A 111 -3.80 9.54 -12.60
C ASN A 111 -4.41 8.14 -12.49
N TRP A 112 -3.94 7.35 -11.51
CA TRP A 112 -4.47 6.01 -11.26
C TRP A 112 -5.92 6.04 -10.78
N LEU A 113 -6.35 7.04 -9.99
CA LEU A 113 -7.75 7.22 -9.63
C LEU A 113 -8.63 7.51 -10.87
N GLU A 114 -8.15 8.31 -11.82
CA GLU A 114 -8.88 8.56 -13.07
C GLU A 114 -8.99 7.29 -13.93
N ASP A 115 -7.92 6.49 -14.02
CA ASP A 115 -7.96 5.19 -14.69
C ASP A 115 -8.99 4.24 -14.04
N LEU A 116 -9.06 4.25 -12.70
CA LEU A 116 -10.01 3.45 -11.94
C LEU A 116 -11.47 3.90 -12.17
N LYS A 117 -11.73 5.21 -12.22
CA LYS A 117 -13.05 5.79 -12.54
C LYS A 117 -13.51 5.42 -13.95
N ALA A 118 -12.59 5.38 -14.92
CA ALA A 118 -12.87 4.97 -16.30
C ALA A 118 -13.03 3.44 -16.44
N SER A 119 -12.50 2.65 -15.51
CA SER A 119 -12.49 1.19 -15.61
C SER A 119 -13.87 0.56 -15.40
N LYS A 120 -14.30 -0.32 -16.33
CA LYS A 120 -15.51 -1.15 -16.14
C LYS A 120 -15.50 -1.96 -14.83
N ARG A 121 -14.32 -2.39 -14.38
CA ARG A 121 -14.14 -3.23 -13.19
C ARG A 121 -14.24 -2.40 -11.90
N TYR A 122 -13.61 -1.23 -11.87
CA TYR A 122 -13.39 -0.46 -10.63
C TYR A 122 -14.23 0.82 -10.52
N LYS A 123 -14.94 1.25 -11.58
CA LYS A 123 -15.73 2.50 -11.59
C LYS A 123 -16.75 2.70 -10.47
N ASN A 124 -17.19 1.62 -9.82
CA ASN A 124 -18.18 1.66 -8.73
C ASN A 124 -17.53 1.65 -7.33
N LEU A 125 -16.20 1.76 -7.23
CA LEU A 125 -15.52 2.02 -5.96
C LEU A 125 -15.87 3.42 -5.46
N LYS A 126 -15.65 3.65 -4.16
CA LYS A 126 -15.75 4.98 -3.57
C LYS A 126 -14.46 5.73 -3.84
N PHE A 127 -14.56 6.88 -4.49
CA PHE A 127 -13.46 7.78 -4.82
C PHE A 127 -13.61 9.11 -4.07
N PRO A 128 -12.50 9.78 -3.71
CA PRO A 128 -12.54 11.14 -3.16
C PRO A 128 -13.08 12.17 -4.17
#